data_AF-A0A3P1X7A6-F1
#
_entry.id   AF-A0A3P1X7A6-F1
#
_cell.length_a   1.000
_cell.length_b   1.000
_cell.length_c   1.000
_cell.angle_alpha   90.00
_cell.angle_beta   90.00
_cell.angle_gamma   90.00
#
_symmetry.space_group_name_H-M   'P 1'
#
loop_
_entity.id
_entity.type
_entity.pdbx_description
1 polymer ?
#
loop_
_entity_poly.entity_id
_entity_poly.type
_entity_poly.pdbx_seq_one_letter_code
_entity_poly.pdbx_strand_id
1 'polypeptide(L)'
;DNVRSGRWAFAADSPLVYLGDNWYKINDYLAAKVLLQVKGSSPTAVPFENVGTGGDTRWHICDPGGQRLGGQGASGNSGSFSLKILQPFVGSVVIPPMALARLYECYNIPAGDSCTTTGTPVLVYYLSGTINSLG
;
A
#
# COMPACT_ATOMS: atom_id res chain seq x y z
N ASP A 1 24.96 -0.19 16.62
CA ASP A 1 25.06 -0.64 15.23
C ASP A 1 23.67 -0.58 14.63
N ASN A 2 23.38 0.48 13.88
CA ASN A 2 22.04 0.75 13.36
C ASN A 2 21.59 -0.32 12.34
N VAL A 3 22.52 -1.09 11.76
CA VAL A 3 22.17 -2.23 10.89
C VAL A 3 21.47 -3.36 11.67
N ARG A 4 21.83 -3.55 12.94
CA ARG A 4 21.25 -4.57 13.83
C ARG A 4 20.08 -4.05 14.68
N SER A 5 20.06 -2.76 14.98
CA SER A 5 19.03 -2.14 15.85
C SER A 5 18.02 -1.27 15.11
N GLY A 6 18.26 -0.97 13.83
CA GLY A 6 17.40 -0.12 13.01
C GLY A 6 16.12 -0.83 12.61
N ARG A 7 15.02 -0.07 12.59
CA ARG A 7 13.72 -0.60 12.20
C ARG A 7 13.60 -0.67 10.68
N TRP A 8 12.98 -1.73 10.20
CA TRP A 8 12.49 -1.82 8.83
C TRP A 8 10.98 -1.62 8.85
N ALA A 9 10.52 -0.57 8.19
CA ALA A 9 9.11 -0.22 8.15
C ALA A 9 8.71 0.31 6.78
N PHE A 10 7.40 0.35 6.57
CA PHE A 10 6.78 0.76 5.34
C PHE A 10 5.78 1.88 5.59
N ALA A 11 5.61 2.71 4.58
CA ALA A 11 4.58 3.72 4.50
C ALA A 11 3.84 3.57 3.17
N ALA A 12 2.58 3.98 3.10
CA ALA A 12 1.83 3.97 1.87
C ALA A 12 0.94 5.19 1.75
N ASP A 13 0.75 5.64 0.53
CA ASP A 13 -0.22 6.68 0.19
C ASP A 13 -0.99 6.33 -1.09
N SER A 14 -1.90 7.23 -1.45
CA SER A 14 -2.56 7.22 -2.75
C SER A 14 -2.31 8.55 -3.46
N PRO A 15 -2.05 8.54 -4.77
CA PRO A 15 -1.96 9.77 -5.55
C PRO A 15 -3.35 10.37 -5.90
N LEU A 16 -4.44 9.72 -5.49
CA LEU A 16 -5.80 10.13 -5.79
C LEU A 16 -6.36 11.12 -4.77
N VAL A 17 -7.44 11.80 -5.14
CA VAL A 17 -8.11 12.77 -4.27
C VAL A 17 -8.70 12.07 -3.04
N TYR A 18 -8.26 12.47 -1.85
CA TYR A 18 -8.74 11.94 -0.59
C TYR A 18 -10.15 12.45 -0.26
N LEU A 19 -11.06 11.54 0.07
CA LEU A 19 -12.45 11.84 0.39
C LEU A 19 -12.79 11.68 1.88
N GLY A 20 -11.81 11.29 2.72
CA GLY A 20 -12.04 10.92 4.11
C GLY A 20 -12.17 9.41 4.31
N ASP A 21 -11.97 8.95 5.55
CA ASP A 21 -12.10 7.55 5.97
C ASP A 21 -11.35 6.54 5.05
N ASN A 22 -10.14 6.89 4.60
CA ASN A 22 -9.34 6.06 3.67
C ASN A 22 -10.00 5.81 2.30
N TRP A 23 -10.98 6.62 1.90
CA TRP A 23 -11.58 6.57 0.56
C TRP A 23 -10.92 7.58 -0.37
N TYR A 24 -10.72 7.17 -1.62
CA TYR A 24 -10.09 7.96 -2.66
C TYR A 24 -10.95 7.99 -3.91
N LYS A 25 -11.10 9.17 -4.52
CA LYS A 25 -11.91 9.35 -5.72
C LYS A 25 -11.23 8.71 -6.92
N ILE A 26 -11.92 7.78 -7.58
CA ILE A 26 -11.53 7.22 -8.88
C ILE A 26 -12.05 8.14 -9.99
N ASN A 27 -13.35 8.41 -9.95
CA ASN A 27 -14.06 9.31 -10.86
C ASN A 27 -15.32 9.85 -10.16
N ASP A 28 -16.24 10.47 -10.89
CA ASP A 28 -17.46 11.06 -10.30
C ASP A 28 -18.43 10.02 -9.73
N TYR A 29 -18.35 8.77 -10.17
CA TYR A 29 -19.23 7.69 -9.77
C TYR A 29 -18.63 6.76 -8.71
N LEU A 30 -17.29 6.67 -8.64
CA LEU A 30 -16.59 5.63 -7.90
C LEU A 30 -15.51 6.18 -6.97
N ALA A 31 -15.40 5.56 -5.81
CA ALA A 31 -14.28 5.69 -4.90
C ALA A 31 -13.71 4.31 -4.55
N ALA A 32 -12.46 4.28 -4.13
CA ALA A 32 -11.79 3.08 -3.67
C ALA A 32 -11.09 3.26 -2.33
N LYS A 33 -11.02 2.18 -1.57
CA LYS A 33 -10.19 2.03 -0.38
C LYS A 33 -9.24 0.87 -0.62
N VAL A 34 -7.98 1.03 -0.24
CA VAL A 34 -6.94 0.00 -0.38
C VAL A 34 -6.46 -0.45 0.98
N LEU A 35 -6.33 -1.76 1.16
CA LEU A 35 -5.60 -2.38 2.25
C LEU A 35 -4.35 -3.03 1.65
N LEU A 36 -3.18 -2.69 2.17
CA LEU A 36 -1.93 -3.37 1.82
C LEU A 36 -1.42 -4.13 3.02
N GLN A 37 -0.84 -5.30 2.79
CA GLN A 37 -0.24 -6.09 3.85
C GLN A 37 1.28 -5.96 3.82
N VAL A 38 1.84 -5.58 4.96
CA VAL A 38 3.27 -5.69 5.24
C VAL A 38 3.50 -7.05 5.91
N LYS A 39 4.60 -7.73 5.59
CA LYS A 39 4.88 -9.04 6.18
C LYS A 39 4.91 -8.93 7.70
N GLY A 40 4.24 -9.85 8.39
CA GLY A 40 4.15 -9.83 9.86
C GLY A 40 3.15 -8.83 10.43
N SER A 41 2.45 -8.06 9.60
CA SER A 41 1.33 -7.19 9.98
C SER A 41 0.00 -7.74 9.47
N SER A 42 -1.09 -7.24 10.06
CA SER A 42 -2.42 -7.32 9.44
C SER A 42 -2.48 -6.38 8.21
N PRO A 43 -3.37 -6.64 7.25
CA PRO A 43 -3.67 -5.69 6.18
C PRO A 43 -4.04 -4.32 6.76
N THR A 44 -3.39 -3.26 6.27
CA THR A 44 -3.49 -1.90 6.80
C THR A 44 -4.04 -0.96 5.74
N ALA A 45 -4.94 -0.07 6.13
CA ALA A 45 -5.57 0.86 5.20
C ALA A 45 -4.62 1.96 4.75
N VAL A 46 -4.62 2.27 3.46
CA VAL A 46 -3.88 3.40 2.88
C VAL A 46 -4.62 4.72 3.22
N PRO A 47 -3.96 5.77 3.72
CA PRO A 47 -2.53 5.87 3.93
C PRO A 47 -2.12 5.31 5.29
N PHE A 48 -0.86 4.86 5.40
CA PHE A 48 -0.26 4.48 6.67
C PHE A 48 1.22 4.82 6.71
N GLU A 49 1.75 4.88 7.92
CA GLU A 49 3.17 5.12 8.20
C GLU A 49 3.64 4.14 9.27
N ASN A 50 4.95 3.90 9.32
CA ASN A 50 5.60 3.11 10.37
C ASN A 50 5.09 1.67 10.55
N VAL A 51 4.57 1.04 9.49
CA VAL A 51 4.16 -0.37 9.57
C VAL A 51 5.39 -1.24 9.43
N GLY A 52 5.83 -1.83 10.54
CA GLY A 52 7.03 -2.67 10.62
C GLY A 52 6.79 -4.12 10.21
N THR A 53 7.87 -4.82 9.89
CA THR A 53 7.87 -6.25 9.53
C THR A 53 7.85 -7.20 10.74
N GLY A 54 7.37 -6.73 11.89
CA GLY A 54 7.45 -7.46 13.16
C GLY A 54 8.90 -7.59 13.66
N GLY A 55 9.35 -8.81 13.92
CA GLY A 55 10.71 -9.10 14.43
C GLY A 55 11.79 -9.15 13.34
N ASP A 56 11.41 -9.05 12.07
CA ASP A 56 12.37 -9.07 10.98
C ASP A 56 13.11 -7.73 10.86
N THR A 57 14.43 -7.80 10.75
CA THR A 57 15.33 -6.65 10.50
C THR A 57 16.12 -6.87 9.22
N ARG A 58 16.73 -5.80 8.69
CA ARG A 58 17.53 -5.87 7.46
C ARG A 58 18.72 -6.82 7.54
N TRP A 59 19.21 -7.16 8.73
CA TRP A 59 20.24 -8.20 8.91
C TRP A 59 19.86 -9.50 8.19
N HIS A 60 18.57 -9.86 8.22
CA HIS A 60 18.07 -11.04 7.53
C HIS A 60 18.09 -10.92 5.99
N ILE A 61 18.22 -9.73 5.38
CA ILE A 61 18.28 -9.65 3.90
C ILE A 61 19.56 -10.29 3.35
N CYS A 62 20.67 -10.18 4.09
CA CYS A 62 21.97 -10.69 3.68
C CYS A 62 22.26 -12.11 4.20
N ASP A 63 21.42 -12.64 5.10
CA ASP A 63 21.58 -13.98 5.65
C ASP A 63 21.08 -15.06 4.67
N PRO A 64 21.80 -16.19 4.53
CA PRO A 64 21.28 -17.35 3.80
C PRO A 64 19.92 -17.80 4.35
N GLY A 65 18.86 -17.65 3.55
CA GLY A 65 17.48 -17.99 3.93
C GLY A 65 16.69 -16.87 4.60
N GLY A 66 17.26 -15.67 4.75
CA GLY A 66 16.53 -14.54 5.33
C GLY A 66 15.66 -13.77 4.33
N GLN A 67 15.15 -12.61 4.73
CA GLN A 67 14.03 -11.93 4.06
C GLN A 67 14.37 -11.56 2.61
N ARG A 68 13.65 -12.19 1.68
CA ARG A 68 13.71 -11.86 0.26
C ARG A 68 12.79 -10.69 -0.03
N LEU A 69 13.30 -9.68 -0.75
CA LEU A 69 12.52 -8.56 -1.31
C LEU A 69 11.50 -9.02 -2.37
N GLY A 70 11.49 -10.31 -2.72
CA GLY A 70 10.55 -10.91 -3.66
C GLY A 70 10.20 -12.36 -3.29
N GLY A 71 9.10 -12.87 -3.86
CA GLY A 71 8.55 -14.20 -3.57
C GLY A 71 7.20 -14.14 -2.87
N GLN A 72 6.64 -15.32 -2.58
CA GLN A 72 5.39 -15.40 -1.83
C GLN A 72 5.60 -14.91 -0.39
N GLY A 73 4.85 -13.89 0.01
CA GLY A 73 4.91 -13.30 1.36
C GLY A 73 5.82 -12.07 1.51
N ALA A 74 6.33 -11.48 0.43
CA ALA A 74 7.01 -10.17 0.51
C ALA A 74 6.01 -9.04 0.86
N SER A 75 6.47 -8.05 1.63
CA SER A 75 5.66 -6.88 2.00
C SER A 75 5.13 -6.17 0.76
N GLY A 76 3.83 -5.88 0.75
CA GLY A 76 3.17 -5.23 -0.37
C GLY A 76 2.68 -6.15 -1.48
N ASN A 77 3.01 -7.44 -1.48
CA ASN A 77 2.53 -8.37 -2.52
C ASN A 77 1.14 -8.96 -2.23
N SER A 78 0.56 -8.66 -1.07
CA SER A 78 -0.82 -9.01 -0.73
C SER A 78 -1.57 -7.79 -0.22
N GLY A 79 -2.88 -7.81 -0.43
CA GLY A 79 -3.78 -6.72 -0.08
C GLY A 79 -5.16 -6.96 -0.65
N SER A 80 -6.03 -5.98 -0.45
CA SER A 80 -7.35 -5.94 -1.05
C SER A 80 -7.72 -4.50 -1.37
N PHE A 81 -8.71 -4.33 -2.21
CA PHE A 81 -9.35 -3.04 -2.40
C PHE A 81 -10.86 -3.22 -2.29
N SER A 82 -11.53 -2.14 -1.92
CA SER A 82 -12.98 -2.04 -1.89
C SER A 82 -13.40 -0.91 -2.81
N LEU A 83 -14.52 -1.08 -3.50
CA LEU A 83 -15.13 -0.08 -4.36
C LEU A 83 -16.41 0.44 -3.70
N LYS A 84 -16.63 1.75 -3.80
CA LYS A 84 -17.83 2.44 -3.36
C LYS A 84 -18.43 3.20 -4.52
N ILE A 85 -19.73 3.03 -4.73
CA ILE A 85 -20.51 3.86 -5.64
C ILE A 85 -20.85 5.17 -4.91
N LEU A 86 -20.33 6.28 -5.41
CA LEU A 86 -20.60 7.63 -4.91
C LEU A 86 -21.94 8.16 -5.44
N GLN A 87 -22.22 7.87 -6.71
CA GLN A 87 -23.46 8.24 -7.38
C GLN A 87 -23.94 7.06 -8.24
N PRO A 88 -25.22 6.70 -8.19
CA PRO A 88 -25.78 5.67 -9.07
C PRO A 88 -25.56 6.03 -10.54
N PHE A 89 -25.37 5.01 -11.37
CA PHE A 89 -25.26 5.13 -12.82
C PHE A 89 -25.97 3.98 -13.51
N VAL A 90 -26.35 4.19 -14.77
CA VAL A 90 -26.95 3.19 -15.66
C VAL A 90 -25.95 2.86 -16.75
N GLY A 91 -25.81 1.58 -17.07
CA GLY A 91 -24.85 1.11 -18.07
C GLY A 91 -23.47 0.85 -17.48
N SER A 92 -22.42 1.29 -18.17
CA SER A 92 -21.03 0.90 -17.87
C SER A 92 -20.16 2.11 -17.52
N VAL A 93 -19.37 1.96 -16.45
CA VAL A 93 -18.31 2.90 -16.09
C VAL A 93 -16.96 2.22 -16.28
N VAL A 94 -16.09 2.85 -17.07
CA VAL A 94 -14.72 2.38 -17.33
C VAL A 94 -13.76 3.08 -16.38
N ILE A 95 -12.90 2.30 -15.73
CA ILE A 95 -11.76 2.74 -14.93
C ILE A 95 -10.51 2.55 -15.81
N PRO A 96 -9.90 3.64 -16.33
CA PRO A 96 -8.65 3.52 -17.07
C PRO A 96 -7.52 3.06 -16.14
N PRO A 97 -6.42 2.49 -16.67
CA PRO A 97 -5.24 2.18 -15.86
C PRO A 97 -4.76 3.40 -15.07
N MET A 98 -4.87 3.32 -13.75
CA MET A 98 -4.50 4.41 -12.85
C MET A 98 -3.85 3.89 -11.58
N ALA A 99 -2.89 4.67 -11.06
CA ALA A 99 -2.23 4.35 -9.81
C ALA A 99 -3.19 4.57 -8.63
N LEU A 100 -3.47 3.50 -7.89
CA LEU A 100 -4.40 3.49 -6.78
C LEU A 100 -3.70 3.69 -5.43
N ALA A 101 -2.52 3.12 -5.28
CA ALA A 101 -1.68 3.25 -4.09
C ALA A 101 -0.20 3.14 -4.45
N ARG A 102 0.66 3.64 -3.56
CA ARG A 102 2.11 3.54 -3.63
C ARG A 102 2.64 3.06 -2.28
N LEU A 103 3.62 2.16 -2.31
CA LEU A 103 4.29 1.67 -1.11
C LEU A 103 5.72 2.18 -1.10
N TYR A 104 6.14 2.67 0.07
CA TYR A 104 7.46 3.20 0.35
C TYR A 104 8.11 2.31 1.40
N GLU A 105 9.40 2.11 1.24
CA GLU A 105 10.23 1.32 2.14
C GLU A 105 11.21 2.25 2.83
N CYS A 106 11.23 2.21 4.17
CA CYS A 106 12.20 2.95 4.96
C CYS A 106 13.09 1.98 5.70
N TYR A 107 14.40 2.15 5.53
CA TYR A 107 15.42 1.32 6.12
C TYR A 107 16.20 2.10 7.17
N ASN A 108 16.72 1.38 8.17
CA ASN A 108 17.66 1.91 9.14
C ASN A 108 17.15 3.19 9.85
N ILE A 109 15.85 3.24 10.12
CA ILE A 109 15.21 4.40 10.73
C ILE A 109 15.81 4.58 12.13
N PRO A 110 16.44 5.73 12.43
CA PRO A 110 16.97 6.02 13.76
C PRO A 110 15.90 5.91 14.85
N ALA A 111 16.33 5.61 16.08
CA ALA A 111 15.44 5.59 17.23
C ALA A 111 14.94 7.02 17.52
N GLY A 112 13.79 7.39 16.93
CA GLY A 112 13.20 8.74 17.02
C GLY A 112 12.56 9.22 15.71
N ASP A 113 12.93 8.62 14.58
CA ASP A 113 12.38 8.97 13.26
C ASP A 113 11.22 8.06 12.85
N SER A 114 10.48 8.50 11.83
CA SER A 114 9.36 7.77 11.24
C SER A 114 9.61 7.41 9.77
N CYS A 115 9.07 6.27 9.35
CA CYS A 115 8.88 5.95 7.96
C CYS A 115 7.67 6.70 7.42
N THR A 116 7.91 7.59 6.46
CA THR A 116 6.89 8.41 5.79
C THR A 116 7.00 8.22 4.28
N THR A 117 6.03 8.74 3.51
CA THR A 117 5.99 8.60 2.04
C THR A 117 6.93 9.56 1.31
N THR A 118 8.18 9.65 1.74
CA THR A 118 9.23 10.45 1.10
C THR A 118 10.07 9.62 0.14
N GLY A 119 10.38 10.18 -1.04
CA GLY A 119 11.27 9.55 -2.03
C GLY A 119 10.54 8.77 -3.12
N THR A 120 11.16 7.70 -3.61
CA THR A 120 10.62 6.86 -4.70
C THR A 120 9.89 5.65 -4.12
N PRO A 121 8.64 5.36 -4.56
CA PRO A 121 7.94 4.17 -4.10
C PRO A 121 8.61 2.90 -4.63
N VAL A 122 8.67 1.88 -3.79
CA VAL A 122 9.18 0.55 -4.15
C VAL A 122 8.14 -0.28 -4.91
N LEU A 123 6.85 -0.01 -4.70
CA LEU A 123 5.74 -0.62 -5.43
C LEU A 123 4.67 0.42 -5.75
N VAL A 124 4.06 0.28 -6.93
CA VAL A 124 2.90 1.07 -7.36
C VAL A 124 1.80 0.12 -7.81
N TYR A 125 0.61 0.30 -7.25
CA TYR A 125 -0.55 -0.55 -7.52
C TYR A 125 -1.45 0.13 -8.53
N TYR A 126 -1.68 -0.52 -9.67
CA TYR A 126 -2.56 -0.01 -10.71
C TYR A 126 -3.91 -0.74 -10.68
N LEU A 127 -4.99 0.00 -10.90
CA LEU A 127 -6.33 -0.52 -11.10
C LEU A 127 -6.85 -0.10 -12.48
N SER A 128 -7.50 -1.03 -13.16
CA SER A 128 -8.29 -0.80 -14.37
C SER A 128 -9.45 -1.78 -14.42
N GLY A 129 -10.53 -1.44 -15.11
CA GLY A 129 -11.63 -2.36 -15.31
C GLY A 129 -12.92 -1.66 -15.71
N THR A 130 -14.01 -2.41 -15.76
CA THR A 130 -15.34 -1.90 -16.10
C THR A 130 -16.33 -2.36 -15.04
N ILE A 131 -17.15 -1.44 -14.53
CA ILE A 131 -18.29 -1.76 -13.67
C ILE A 131 -19.56 -1.58 -14.49
N ASN A 132 -20.38 -2.63 -14.52
CA ASN A 132 -21.67 -2.61 -15.18
C ASN A 132 -22.78 -2.55 -14.13
N SER A 133 -23.70 -1.62 -14.33
CA SER A 133 -24.94 -1.48 -13.55
C SER A 133 -26.09 -1.88 -14.47
N LEU A 134 -26.70 -3.03 -14.16
CA LEU A 134 -27.92 -3.49 -14.82
C LEU A 134 -29.08 -2.86 -14.05
N GLY A 135 -29.88 -2.05 -14.75
CA GLY A 135 -31.08 -1.42 -14.20
C GLY A 135 -32.16 -2.40 -13.83
#